data_AF-A0A950ZZC0-F1
#
_entry.id   AF-A0A950ZZC0-F1
#
_cell.length_a   1.000
_cell.length_b   1.000
_cell.length_c   1.000
_cell.angle_alpha   90.00
_cell.angle_beta   90.00
_cell.angle_gamma   90.00
#
_symmetry.space_group_name_H-M   'P 1'
#
loop_
_entity.id
_entity.type
_entity.pdbx_description
1 polymer ?
#
loop_
_entity_poly.entity_id
_entity_poly.type
_entity_poly.pdbx_seq_one_letter_code
_entity_poly.pdbx_strand_id
1 'polypeptide(L)'
;RNRALGAQPLQIGMFYDTTILANADLTTPAGKEYFYVNVRDFYSRIPPRYWAAIDDKPIVWLYDTVWVSRFDQSSIDYLSDRFAQDFGGLRLYVVRESQWQGSKGVDPPAPVSSDGLYAWGAAPFGYNDSPELTVAEVGPGFKNTQYCTGGPEKNCFDVDREDGTRYERQLQQAAVSGRHLLAAETWNEFSEGTDIQETVEMGRQYVDLTRRYVEQFKAQH
;
A
#
# COMPACT_ATOMS: atom_id res chain seq x y z
N ARG A 1 28.03 -0.35 1.31
CA ARG A 1 27.96 1.11 1.14
C ARG A 1 27.18 1.78 2.28
N ASN A 2 25.90 1.49 2.50
CA ASN A 2 25.09 2.15 3.57
C ASN A 2 25.54 1.82 5.02
N ARG A 3 25.90 0.56 5.30
CA ARG A 3 26.44 0.17 6.63
C ARG A 3 27.79 0.82 6.97
N ALA A 4 28.60 1.12 5.96
CA ALA A 4 29.89 1.79 6.14
C ALA A 4 29.73 3.30 6.41
N LEU A 5 28.51 3.84 6.23
CA LEU A 5 28.17 5.24 6.46
C LEU A 5 27.34 5.45 7.75
N GLY A 6 27.16 4.41 8.58
CA GLY A 6 26.35 4.49 9.80
C GLY A 6 24.84 4.64 9.57
N ALA A 7 24.36 4.47 8.33
CA ALA A 7 22.94 4.60 8.00
C ALA A 7 22.14 3.40 8.53
N GLN A 8 20.95 3.68 9.07
CA GLN A 8 19.99 2.64 9.45
C GLN A 8 19.70 1.73 8.25
N PRO A 9 19.55 0.41 8.47
CA PRO A 9 19.21 -0.49 7.39
C PRO A 9 17.85 -0.12 6.80
N LEU A 10 17.70 -0.31 5.48
CA LEU A 10 16.39 -0.22 4.82
C LEU A 10 15.43 -1.16 5.54
N GLN A 11 14.30 -0.61 5.95
CA GLN A 11 13.20 -1.36 6.54
C GLN A 11 12.22 -1.75 5.43
N ILE A 12 11.69 -2.97 5.52
CA ILE A 12 10.91 -3.62 4.48
C ILE A 12 9.64 -4.18 5.14
N GLY A 13 8.48 -3.81 4.61
CA GLY A 13 7.18 -4.38 4.95
C GLY A 13 6.57 -5.11 3.75
N MET A 14 5.52 -5.89 3.99
CA MET A 14 4.84 -6.62 2.92
C MET A 14 3.77 -5.72 2.28
N PHE A 15 3.88 -5.48 0.97
CA PHE A 15 2.71 -5.17 0.15
C PHE A 15 2.13 -6.49 -0.34
N TYR A 16 0.97 -6.85 0.21
CA TYR A 16 0.30 -8.11 -0.04
C TYR A 16 -0.71 -7.92 -1.18
N ASP A 17 -0.25 -8.20 -2.39
CA ASP A 17 -1.12 -8.40 -3.55
C ASP A 17 -2.06 -9.59 -3.30
N THR A 18 -3.32 -9.27 -3.05
CA THR A 18 -4.39 -10.19 -2.69
C THR A 18 -4.94 -10.96 -3.89
N THR A 19 -4.49 -10.68 -5.12
CA THR A 19 -4.89 -11.44 -6.31
C THR A 19 -4.55 -12.93 -6.18
N ILE A 20 -3.49 -13.25 -5.42
CA ILE A 20 -3.09 -14.63 -5.10
C ILE A 20 -4.18 -15.41 -4.33
N LEU A 21 -5.10 -14.74 -3.65
CA LEU A 21 -6.13 -15.40 -2.83
C LEU A 21 -7.14 -16.20 -3.66
N ALA A 22 -7.16 -16.04 -4.99
CA ALA A 22 -7.81 -16.98 -5.92
C ALA A 22 -9.27 -17.35 -5.55
N ASN A 23 -10.05 -16.37 -5.10
CA ASN A 23 -11.44 -16.49 -4.63
C ASN A 23 -11.63 -17.20 -3.27
N ALA A 24 -10.61 -17.25 -2.42
CA ALA A 24 -10.73 -17.84 -1.09
C ALA A 24 -11.78 -17.16 -0.20
N ASP A 25 -12.48 -17.96 0.61
CA ASP A 25 -13.38 -17.50 1.66
C ASP A 25 -12.60 -17.39 2.98
N LEU A 26 -12.27 -16.15 3.37
CA LEU A 26 -11.45 -15.83 4.53
C LEU A 26 -12.23 -15.91 5.86
N THR A 27 -13.50 -16.31 5.85
CA THR A 27 -14.25 -16.63 7.06
C THR A 27 -14.06 -18.09 7.48
N THR A 28 -13.60 -18.93 6.56
CA THR A 28 -13.30 -20.35 6.83
C THR A 28 -11.90 -20.54 7.44
N PRO A 29 -11.67 -21.60 8.23
CA PRO A 29 -10.32 -21.93 8.72
C PRO A 29 -9.29 -22.06 7.60
N ALA A 30 -9.64 -22.73 6.50
CA ALA A 30 -8.72 -22.93 5.36
C ALA A 30 -8.37 -21.62 4.65
N GLY A 31 -9.36 -20.74 4.44
CA GLY A 31 -9.10 -19.43 3.82
C GLY A 31 -8.26 -18.51 4.72
N LYS A 32 -8.49 -18.55 6.03
CA LYS A 32 -7.66 -17.84 7.02
C LYS A 32 -6.20 -18.30 7.00
N GLU A 33 -5.97 -19.61 6.98
CA GLU A 33 -4.62 -20.16 6.84
C GLU A 33 -3.98 -19.78 5.50
N TYR A 34 -4.74 -19.81 4.39
CA TYR A 34 -4.22 -19.41 3.09
C TYR A 34 -3.88 -17.91 3.03
N PHE A 35 -4.65 -17.08 3.72
CA PHE A 35 -4.34 -15.66 3.85
C PHE A 35 -3.07 -15.43 4.68
N TYR A 36 -2.94 -16.14 5.81
CA TYR A 36 -1.79 -15.99 6.69
C TYR A 36 -0.49 -16.57 6.13
N VAL A 37 -0.54 -17.68 5.39
CA VAL A 37 0.67 -18.39 4.94
C VAL A 37 1.62 -17.48 4.14
N ASN A 38 1.07 -16.57 3.34
CA ASN A 38 1.84 -15.62 2.54
C ASN A 38 2.57 -14.60 3.42
N VAL A 39 1.92 -14.10 4.47
CA VAL A 39 2.51 -13.19 5.46
C VAL A 39 3.63 -13.88 6.23
N ARG A 40 3.38 -15.09 6.73
CA ARG A 40 4.38 -15.92 7.42
C ARG A 40 5.60 -16.14 6.53
N ASP A 41 5.38 -16.51 5.28
CA ASP A 41 6.43 -16.85 4.34
C ASP A 41 7.33 -15.65 4.00
N PHE A 42 6.75 -14.46 3.87
CA PHE A 42 7.49 -13.22 3.71
C PHE A 42 8.37 -12.92 4.93
N TYR A 43 7.78 -12.88 6.11
CA TYR A 43 8.49 -12.51 7.34
C TYR A 43 9.48 -13.58 7.82
N SER A 44 9.30 -14.85 7.44
CA SER A 44 10.28 -15.91 7.72
C SER A 44 11.56 -15.77 6.89
N ARG A 45 11.53 -15.04 5.77
CA ARG A 45 12.66 -14.88 4.84
C ARG A 45 13.46 -13.60 5.10
N ILE A 46 12.88 -12.61 5.77
CA ILE A 46 13.52 -11.34 6.07
C ILE A 46 13.96 -11.35 7.54
N PRO A 47 15.24 -11.10 7.86
CA PRO A 47 15.65 -10.99 9.26
C PRO A 47 14.94 -9.83 9.99
N PRO A 48 14.49 -10.01 11.26
CA PRO A 48 13.70 -9.00 12.00
C PRO A 48 14.26 -7.58 12.03
N ARG A 49 15.59 -7.43 12.01
CA ARG A 49 16.27 -6.11 11.96
C ARG A 49 15.98 -5.27 10.71
N TYR A 50 15.33 -5.86 9.70
CA TYR A 50 14.93 -5.21 8.45
C TYR A 50 13.42 -5.07 8.34
N TRP A 51 12.63 -5.43 9.36
CA TRP A 51 11.18 -5.32 9.30
C TRP A 51 10.74 -3.88 9.51
N ALA A 52 10.05 -3.33 8.53
CA ALA A 52 9.32 -2.07 8.74
C ALA A 52 8.21 -2.31 9.77
N ALA A 53 8.19 -1.47 10.80
CA ALA A 53 7.23 -1.55 11.89
C ALA A 53 6.78 -0.14 12.30
N ILE A 54 5.53 -0.06 12.75
CA ILE A 54 4.95 1.12 13.41
C ILE A 54 4.56 0.67 14.81
N ASP A 55 5.02 1.37 15.84
CA ASP A 55 4.79 0.99 17.25
C ASP A 55 5.15 -0.49 17.54
N ASP A 56 6.33 -0.91 17.08
CA ASP A 56 6.84 -2.30 17.17
C ASP A 56 5.99 -3.38 16.49
N LYS A 57 5.00 -2.98 15.68
CA LYS A 57 4.15 -3.90 14.90
C LYS A 57 4.63 -3.99 13.44
N PRO A 58 5.06 -5.17 12.95
CA PRO A 58 5.44 -5.34 11.54
C PRO A 58 4.29 -5.04 10.58
N ILE A 59 4.57 -4.34 9.49
CA ILE A 59 3.54 -3.80 8.59
C ILE A 59 3.09 -4.82 7.54
N VAL A 60 1.78 -5.03 7.40
CA VAL A 60 1.19 -5.73 6.25
C VAL A 60 0.22 -4.80 5.55
N TRP A 61 0.49 -4.50 4.29
CA TRP A 61 -0.32 -3.63 3.45
C TRP A 61 -1.15 -4.48 2.49
N LEU A 62 -2.45 -4.55 2.70
CA LEU A 62 -3.36 -5.38 1.92
C LEU A 62 -3.82 -4.63 0.68
N TYR A 63 -3.65 -5.23 -0.49
CA TYR A 63 -4.28 -4.74 -1.72
C TYR A 63 -5.80 -4.97 -1.71
N ASP A 64 -6.48 -4.92 -2.86
CA ASP A 64 -7.94 -4.93 -2.95
C ASP A 64 -8.61 -6.27 -2.54
N THR A 65 -9.93 -6.34 -2.63
CA THR A 65 -10.71 -7.54 -2.28
C THR A 65 -11.20 -8.34 -3.48
N VAL A 66 -10.85 -7.97 -4.73
CA VAL A 66 -11.46 -8.51 -5.96
C VAL A 66 -11.32 -10.03 -6.08
N TRP A 67 -10.25 -10.60 -5.51
CA TRP A 67 -9.96 -12.04 -5.49
C TRP A 67 -10.24 -12.72 -4.15
N VAL A 68 -11.02 -12.08 -3.29
CA VAL A 68 -11.56 -12.64 -2.04
C VAL A 68 -13.04 -12.92 -2.25
N SER A 69 -13.56 -14.08 -1.82
CA SER A 69 -15.01 -14.36 -1.96
C SER A 69 -15.82 -13.87 -0.78
N ARG A 70 -15.30 -14.02 0.45
CA ARG A 70 -15.90 -13.49 1.69
C ARG A 70 -14.81 -13.19 2.70
N PHE A 71 -15.06 -12.21 3.55
CA PHE A 71 -14.23 -11.85 4.69
C PHE A 71 -15.11 -11.20 5.76
N ASP A 72 -14.58 -11.12 6.98
CA ASP A 72 -15.14 -10.32 8.07
C ASP A 72 -14.00 -9.86 9.01
N GLN A 73 -14.33 -9.22 10.13
CA GLN A 73 -13.32 -8.77 11.10
C GLN A 73 -12.40 -9.91 11.56
N SER A 74 -12.95 -11.12 11.68
CA SER A 74 -12.18 -12.28 12.13
C SER A 74 -11.14 -12.77 11.11
N SER A 75 -11.23 -12.33 9.84
CA SER A 75 -10.19 -12.53 8.84
C SER A 75 -8.96 -11.65 9.11
N ILE A 76 -9.18 -10.38 9.49
CA ILE A 76 -8.11 -9.43 9.83
C ILE A 76 -7.49 -9.75 11.19
N ASP A 77 -8.31 -10.07 12.18
CA ASP A 77 -7.83 -10.43 13.53
C ASP A 77 -6.95 -11.68 13.47
N TYR A 78 -7.37 -12.68 12.68
CA TYR A 78 -6.64 -13.93 12.53
C TYR A 78 -5.23 -13.73 11.96
N LEU A 79 -5.03 -12.82 11.00
CA LEU A 79 -3.70 -12.50 10.48
C LEU A 79 -2.73 -12.13 11.61
N SER A 80 -3.16 -11.20 12.46
CA SER A 80 -2.34 -10.65 13.54
C SER A 80 -2.17 -11.65 14.69
N ASP A 81 -3.23 -12.38 15.05
CA ASP A 81 -3.21 -13.39 16.11
C ASP A 81 -2.34 -14.59 15.74
N ARG A 82 -2.41 -15.06 14.49
CA ARG A 82 -1.60 -16.18 14.02
C ARG A 82 -0.14 -15.77 13.85
N PHE A 83 0.12 -14.55 13.40
CA PHE A 83 1.48 -13.98 13.35
C PHE A 83 2.11 -13.93 14.74
N ALA A 84 1.38 -13.46 15.76
CA ALA A 84 1.89 -13.41 17.12
C ALA A 84 2.32 -14.78 17.67
N GLN A 85 1.65 -15.85 17.28
CA GLN A 85 2.01 -17.22 17.70
C GLN A 85 3.35 -17.67 17.10
N ASP A 86 3.63 -17.30 15.85
CA ASP A 86 4.84 -17.75 15.14
C ASP A 86 6.03 -16.79 15.36
N PHE A 87 5.78 -15.52 15.70
CA PHE A 87 6.79 -14.45 15.76
C PHE A 87 6.86 -13.76 17.13
N GLY A 88 6.89 -14.55 18.20
CA GLY A 88 7.30 -14.06 19.53
C GLY A 88 6.30 -13.10 20.20
N GLY A 89 5.02 -13.21 19.87
CA GLY A 89 3.95 -12.38 20.44
C GLY A 89 3.76 -11.02 19.75
N LEU A 90 4.54 -10.72 18.71
CA LEU A 90 4.38 -9.48 17.95
C LEU A 90 3.04 -9.46 17.22
N ARG A 91 2.33 -8.33 17.28
CA ARG A 91 1.11 -8.11 16.49
C ARG A 91 1.45 -7.34 15.22
N LEU A 92 0.68 -7.56 14.16
CA LEU A 92 0.83 -6.82 12.90
C LEU A 92 0.21 -5.42 12.97
N TYR A 93 0.77 -4.50 12.18
CA TYR A 93 0.13 -3.24 11.79
C TYR A 93 -0.48 -3.46 10.41
N VAL A 94 -1.81 -3.61 10.35
CA VAL A 94 -2.49 -3.94 9.10
C VAL A 94 -3.01 -2.67 8.45
N VAL A 95 -2.55 -2.39 7.23
CA VAL A 95 -3.08 -1.32 6.37
C VAL A 95 -4.00 -1.96 5.33
N ARG A 96 -5.28 -1.60 5.32
CA ARG A 96 -6.25 -2.13 4.35
C ARG A 96 -6.57 -1.11 3.27
N GLU A 97 -6.78 -1.58 2.05
CA GLU A 97 -7.35 -0.77 0.98
C GLU A 97 -8.85 -0.50 1.25
N SER A 98 -9.38 0.60 0.72
CA SER A 98 -10.76 1.06 0.91
C SER A 98 -11.83 0.04 0.48
N GLN A 99 -11.55 -0.81 -0.49
CA GLN A 99 -12.41 -1.90 -0.98
C GLN A 99 -12.59 -3.03 0.04
N TRP A 100 -11.85 -3.06 1.15
CA TRP A 100 -12.17 -3.93 2.29
C TRP A 100 -13.50 -3.58 3.01
N GLN A 101 -14.39 -2.83 2.35
CA GLN A 101 -15.80 -2.65 2.71
C GLN A 101 -16.74 -3.70 2.08
N GLY A 102 -16.32 -4.40 1.02
CA GLY A 102 -17.12 -5.42 0.36
C GLY A 102 -16.34 -6.14 -0.75
N SER A 103 -16.77 -7.33 -1.15
CA SER A 103 -16.15 -8.06 -2.26
C SER A 103 -17.19 -8.73 -3.13
N LYS A 104 -17.04 -8.62 -4.46
CA LYS A 104 -17.88 -9.33 -5.44
C LYS A 104 -19.40 -9.15 -5.19
N GLY A 105 -19.79 -7.96 -4.72
CA GLY A 105 -21.19 -7.65 -4.38
C GLY A 105 -21.68 -8.27 -3.07
N VAL A 106 -20.77 -8.75 -2.22
CA VAL A 106 -21.04 -9.29 -0.88
C VAL A 106 -20.33 -8.43 0.14
N ASP A 107 -21.11 -7.83 1.04
CA ASP A 107 -20.59 -7.04 2.15
C ASP A 107 -20.34 -7.92 3.38
N PRO A 108 -19.31 -7.63 4.19
CA PRO A 108 -19.16 -8.26 5.49
C PRO A 108 -20.35 -7.89 6.40
N PRO A 109 -20.66 -8.71 7.42
CA PRO A 109 -21.79 -8.43 8.33
C PRO A 109 -21.67 -7.10 9.09
N ALA A 110 -20.45 -6.59 9.24
CA ALA A 110 -20.13 -5.30 9.81
C ALA A 110 -18.86 -4.74 9.13
N PRO A 111 -18.68 -3.40 9.09
CA PRO A 111 -17.44 -2.80 8.61
C PRO A 111 -16.22 -3.36 9.34
N VAL A 112 -15.16 -3.68 8.59
CA VAL A 112 -13.90 -4.15 9.18
C VAL A 112 -12.99 -2.98 9.55
N SER A 113 -12.25 -3.16 10.64
CA SER A 113 -11.27 -2.23 11.17
C SER A 113 -9.86 -2.83 11.05
N SER A 114 -8.88 -1.94 10.89
CA SER A 114 -7.45 -2.23 10.80
C SER A 114 -6.66 -1.01 11.30
N ASP A 115 -5.35 -1.15 11.51
CA ASP A 115 -4.52 -0.06 12.03
C ASP A 115 -4.39 1.11 11.03
N GLY A 116 -4.42 0.82 9.72
CA GLY A 116 -4.42 1.80 8.66
C GLY A 116 -5.47 1.53 7.58
N LEU A 117 -5.90 2.60 6.93
CA LEU A 117 -6.82 2.65 5.80
C LEU A 117 -6.25 3.61 4.74
N TYR A 118 -6.09 3.11 3.52
CA TYR A 118 -5.67 3.86 2.34
C TYR A 118 -6.64 3.61 1.17
N ALA A 119 -6.53 4.41 0.11
CA ALA A 119 -7.26 4.19 -1.14
C ALA A 119 -6.25 4.21 -2.30
N TRP A 120 -6.21 3.14 -3.08
CA TRP A 120 -5.38 3.07 -4.30
C TRP A 120 -5.99 3.96 -5.39
N GLY A 121 -5.14 4.57 -6.23
CA GLY A 121 -5.55 5.36 -7.39
C GLY A 121 -5.25 6.87 -7.31
N ALA A 122 -4.36 7.31 -6.42
CA ALA A 122 -3.85 8.68 -6.41
C ALA A 122 -3.13 9.09 -7.72
N ALA A 123 -2.46 8.16 -8.41
CA ALA A 123 -1.82 8.36 -9.69
C ALA A 123 -2.84 8.76 -10.78
N PRO A 124 -3.89 7.97 -11.08
CA PRO A 124 -4.89 8.35 -12.07
C PRO A 124 -5.85 9.45 -11.59
N PHE A 125 -6.25 9.46 -10.31
CA PHE A 125 -7.35 10.32 -9.83
C PHE A 125 -6.92 11.51 -8.97
N GLY A 126 -5.67 11.55 -8.53
CA GLY A 126 -5.14 12.59 -7.64
C GLY A 126 -5.36 12.26 -6.16
N TYR A 127 -4.85 13.13 -5.29
CA TYR A 127 -4.91 12.96 -3.84
C TYR A 127 -6.36 12.86 -3.33
N ASN A 128 -6.63 11.84 -2.52
CA ASN A 128 -7.93 11.66 -1.87
C ASN A 128 -7.93 12.30 -0.47
N ASP A 129 -8.72 13.35 -0.30
CA ASP A 129 -8.83 14.13 0.94
C ASP A 129 -9.91 13.62 1.90
N SER A 130 -10.51 12.45 1.62
CA SER A 130 -11.50 11.84 2.51
C SER A 130 -10.98 11.72 3.95
N PRO A 131 -11.73 12.20 4.95
CA PRO A 131 -11.31 12.16 6.35
C PRO A 131 -11.29 10.73 6.93
N GLU A 132 -11.87 9.76 6.23
CA GLU A 132 -11.84 8.34 6.63
C GLU A 132 -10.46 7.71 6.37
N LEU A 133 -9.71 8.23 5.39
CA LEU A 133 -8.39 7.70 5.07
C LEU A 133 -7.34 8.17 6.07
N THR A 134 -6.60 7.21 6.60
CA THR A 134 -5.51 7.43 7.57
C THR A 134 -4.15 7.63 6.90
N VAL A 135 -4.03 7.22 5.63
CA VAL A 135 -2.82 7.29 4.81
C VAL A 135 -2.97 8.40 3.77
N ALA A 136 -1.96 9.25 3.66
CA ALA A 136 -1.81 10.18 2.56
C ALA A 136 -1.19 9.44 1.35
N GLU A 137 -2.03 8.99 0.42
CA GLU A 137 -1.56 8.35 -0.82
C GLU A 137 -1.31 9.42 -1.90
N VAL A 138 -0.20 9.30 -2.62
CA VAL A 138 0.18 10.20 -3.72
C VAL A 138 0.68 9.41 -4.93
N GLY A 139 0.45 9.90 -6.14
CA GLY A 139 0.95 9.26 -7.37
C GLY A 139 1.35 10.26 -8.45
N PRO A 140 2.45 10.04 -9.19
CA PRO A 140 3.01 11.08 -10.07
C PRO A 140 2.20 11.29 -11.35
N GLY A 141 1.44 10.29 -11.78
CA GLY A 141 0.70 10.21 -13.03
C GLY A 141 0.47 8.74 -13.37
N PHE A 142 -0.23 8.45 -14.47
CA PHE A 142 -0.66 7.09 -14.79
C PHE A 142 -0.82 6.90 -16.29
N LYS A 143 -0.38 5.77 -16.83
CA LYS A 143 -0.53 5.43 -18.25
C LYS A 143 -0.65 3.92 -18.44
N ASN A 144 -1.84 3.46 -18.82
CA ASN A 144 -2.10 2.04 -19.13
C ASN A 144 -2.57 1.80 -20.59
N THR A 145 -2.48 2.83 -21.44
CA THR A 145 -2.96 2.82 -22.83
C THR A 145 -2.48 1.65 -23.69
N GLN A 146 -1.32 1.06 -23.38
CA GLN A 146 -0.79 -0.13 -24.04
C GLN A 146 -1.69 -1.38 -23.86
N TYR A 147 -2.49 -1.44 -22.80
CA TYR A 147 -3.41 -2.56 -22.52
C TYR A 147 -4.82 -2.33 -23.08
N CYS A 148 -5.05 -1.19 -23.72
CA CYS A 148 -6.37 -0.77 -24.18
C CYS A 148 -6.80 -1.37 -25.51
N THR A 149 -5.89 -2.01 -26.23
CA THR A 149 -6.23 -2.64 -27.51
C THR A 149 -7.15 -3.85 -27.28
N GLY A 150 -8.43 -3.71 -27.62
CA GLY A 150 -9.45 -4.75 -27.46
C GLY A 150 -10.13 -4.80 -26.09
N GLY A 151 -9.80 -3.87 -25.18
CA GLY A 151 -10.46 -3.71 -23.88
C GLY A 151 -11.47 -2.55 -23.87
N PRO A 152 -12.23 -2.36 -22.77
CA PRO A 152 -13.14 -1.23 -22.64
C PRO A 152 -12.37 0.10 -22.51
N GLU A 153 -12.66 1.07 -23.38
CA GLU A 153 -12.03 2.42 -23.34
C GLU A 153 -12.18 3.11 -21.98
N LYS A 154 -13.23 2.82 -21.23
CA LYS A 154 -13.47 3.37 -19.88
C LYS A 154 -12.37 3.05 -18.86
N ASN A 155 -11.53 2.05 -19.13
CA ASN A 155 -10.42 1.67 -18.25
C ASN A 155 -9.07 2.16 -18.78
N CYS A 156 -9.08 3.05 -19.79
CA CYS A 156 -7.89 3.59 -20.43
C CYS A 156 -7.57 4.97 -19.88
N PHE A 157 -6.46 5.06 -19.18
CA PHE A 157 -5.99 6.26 -18.53
C PHE A 157 -4.66 6.68 -19.15
N ASP A 158 -4.57 7.96 -19.48
CA ASP A 158 -3.35 8.66 -19.88
C ASP A 158 -3.32 9.98 -19.12
N VAL A 159 -2.71 9.93 -17.95
CA VAL A 159 -2.66 11.01 -16.97
C VAL A 159 -1.21 11.50 -16.92
N ASP A 160 -1.00 12.66 -17.54
CA ASP A 160 0.30 13.31 -17.59
C ASP A 160 0.82 13.63 -16.18
N ARG A 161 2.14 13.49 -16.01
CA ARG A 161 2.84 13.89 -14.79
C ARG A 161 3.03 15.40 -14.69
N GLU A 162 2.79 16.13 -15.78
CA GLU A 162 2.90 17.60 -15.89
C GLU A 162 4.29 18.10 -15.46
N ASP A 163 5.34 17.41 -15.91
CA ASP A 163 6.73 17.66 -15.50
C ASP A 163 6.90 17.73 -13.96
N GLY A 164 6.21 16.84 -13.24
CA GLY A 164 6.22 16.75 -11.78
C GLY A 164 5.25 17.69 -11.07
N THR A 165 4.64 18.65 -11.75
CA THR A 165 3.70 19.61 -11.14
C THR A 165 2.50 18.90 -10.52
N ARG A 166 1.97 17.86 -11.17
CA ARG A 166 0.87 17.05 -10.64
C ARG A 166 1.24 16.37 -9.33
N TYR A 167 2.43 15.75 -9.29
CA TYR A 167 2.93 15.06 -8.11
C TYR A 167 3.19 16.04 -6.96
N GLU A 168 3.77 17.20 -7.26
CA GLU A 168 4.03 18.24 -6.28
C GLU A 168 2.75 18.74 -5.60
N ARG A 169 1.65 18.94 -6.35
CA ARG A 169 0.35 19.33 -5.76
C ARG A 169 -0.17 18.29 -4.75
N GLN A 170 -0.05 17.01 -5.07
CA GLN A 170 -0.46 15.93 -4.16
C GLN A 170 0.43 15.85 -2.92
N LEU A 171 1.74 16.01 -3.08
CA LEU A 171 2.69 16.06 -1.98
C LEU A 171 2.45 17.28 -1.05
N GLN A 172 2.07 18.43 -1.59
CA GLN A 172 1.67 19.61 -0.81
C GLN A 172 0.43 19.32 0.04
N GLN A 173 -0.58 18.67 -0.55
CA GLN A 173 -1.80 18.27 0.17
C GLN A 173 -1.49 17.25 1.27
N ALA A 174 -0.67 16.25 0.97
CA ALA A 174 -0.19 15.28 1.95
C ALA A 174 0.54 15.93 3.13
N ALA A 175 1.44 16.89 2.85
CA ALA A 175 2.25 17.57 3.86
C ALA A 175 1.43 18.38 4.88
N VAL A 176 0.22 18.82 4.52
CA VAL A 176 -0.68 19.59 5.41
C VAL A 176 -1.89 18.78 5.87
N SER A 177 -1.95 17.49 5.54
CA SER A 177 -3.13 16.64 5.77
C SER A 177 -3.37 16.26 7.24
N GLY A 178 -2.33 16.37 8.08
CA GLY A 178 -2.34 15.83 9.45
C GLY A 178 -2.28 14.31 9.53
N ARG A 179 -2.20 13.59 8.40
CA ARG A 179 -2.04 12.12 8.40
C ARG A 179 -0.63 11.74 8.87
N HIS A 180 -0.48 10.57 9.49
CA HIS A 180 0.79 10.09 10.04
C HIS A 180 1.57 9.17 9.09
N LEU A 181 0.92 8.67 8.02
CA LEU A 181 1.53 7.84 6.99
C LEU A 181 1.39 8.51 5.63
N LEU A 182 2.49 8.52 4.87
CA LEU A 182 2.56 8.95 3.47
C LEU A 182 3.02 7.75 2.65
N ALA A 183 2.25 7.41 1.62
CA ALA A 183 2.57 6.36 0.66
C ALA A 183 2.58 6.93 -0.76
N ALA A 184 3.46 6.37 -1.58
CA ALA A 184 3.60 6.74 -2.98
C ALA A 184 3.34 5.51 -3.85
N GLU A 185 2.33 5.61 -4.71
CA GLU A 185 2.05 4.68 -5.78
C GLU A 185 2.72 5.18 -7.08
N THR A 186 3.87 4.64 -7.48
CA THR A 186 4.64 3.53 -6.89
C THR A 186 6.15 3.79 -6.98
N TRP A 187 6.97 2.92 -6.39
CA TRP A 187 8.42 2.97 -6.64
C TRP A 187 8.77 2.65 -8.11
N ASN A 188 8.25 1.55 -8.67
CA ASN A 188 8.74 0.98 -9.92
C ASN A 188 7.69 0.27 -10.81
N GLU A 189 6.41 0.60 -10.71
CA GLU A 189 5.38 0.03 -11.58
C GLU A 189 5.33 0.71 -12.95
N PHE A 190 6.34 0.39 -13.78
CA PHE A 190 6.45 0.91 -15.13
C PHE A 190 5.28 0.55 -16.06
N SER A 191 4.62 -0.59 -15.79
CA SER A 191 3.43 -1.02 -16.53
C SER A 191 2.29 -0.02 -16.41
N GLU A 192 2.20 0.73 -15.33
CA GLU A 192 1.15 1.74 -15.14
C GLU A 192 1.70 3.16 -15.22
N GLY A 193 3.01 3.32 -15.45
CA GLY A 193 3.66 4.62 -15.51
C GLY A 193 3.52 5.41 -14.21
N THR A 194 3.41 4.74 -13.06
CA THR A 194 3.27 5.35 -11.72
C THR A 194 4.61 5.47 -10.97
N ASP A 195 5.70 4.96 -11.54
CA ASP A 195 7.02 4.86 -10.91
C ASP A 195 7.66 6.22 -10.55
N ILE A 196 8.17 6.36 -9.33
CA ILE A 196 8.95 7.53 -8.87
C ILE A 196 10.48 7.29 -8.88
N GLN A 197 10.93 6.07 -9.15
CA GLN A 197 12.36 5.73 -9.14
C GLN A 197 13.15 6.52 -10.20
N GLU A 198 14.48 6.50 -10.05
CA GLU A 198 15.37 7.14 -11.02
C GLU A 198 15.33 6.41 -12.37
N THR A 199 15.09 7.16 -13.45
CA THR A 199 15.11 6.66 -14.83
C THR A 199 16.06 7.49 -15.71
N VAL A 200 16.34 7.02 -16.93
CA VAL A 200 17.16 7.79 -17.89
C VAL A 200 16.41 9.04 -18.35
N GLU A 201 15.09 8.92 -18.50
CA GLU A 201 14.19 9.93 -19.05
C GLU A 201 13.91 11.07 -18.06
N MET A 202 13.75 10.73 -16.77
CA MET A 202 13.30 11.66 -15.73
C MET A 202 14.38 11.95 -14.67
N GLY A 203 15.52 11.26 -14.75
CA GLY A 203 16.57 11.35 -13.74
C GLY A 203 16.00 11.10 -12.35
N ARG A 204 16.38 11.95 -11.39
CA ARG A 204 15.96 11.85 -9.98
C ARG A 204 14.79 12.77 -9.60
N GLN A 205 14.13 13.40 -10.56
CA GLN A 205 13.12 14.45 -10.33
C GLN A 205 12.08 14.03 -9.28
N TYR A 206 11.45 12.85 -9.43
CA TYR A 206 10.40 12.39 -8.53
C TYR A 206 10.94 11.93 -7.16
N VAL A 207 12.14 11.35 -7.10
CA VAL A 207 12.82 11.03 -5.84
C VAL A 207 13.13 12.32 -5.07
N ASP A 208 13.61 13.36 -5.74
CA ASP A 208 13.96 14.64 -5.12
C ASP A 208 12.74 15.45 -4.69
N LEU A 209 11.65 15.42 -5.48
CA LEU A 209 10.35 15.95 -5.07
C LEU A 209 9.83 15.23 -3.81
N THR A 210 9.84 13.91 -3.81
CA THR A 210 9.43 13.10 -2.64
C THR A 210 10.23 13.51 -1.40
N ARG A 211 11.56 13.57 -1.52
CA ARG A 211 12.45 13.97 -0.42
C ARG A 211 12.09 15.35 0.14
N ARG A 212 11.83 16.34 -0.73
CA ARG A 212 11.49 17.71 -0.30
C ARG A 212 10.23 17.77 0.57
N TYR A 213 9.22 16.97 0.25
CA TYR A 213 7.93 17.00 0.94
C TYR A 213 7.84 16.01 2.11
N VAL A 214 8.59 14.91 2.09
CA VAL A 214 8.73 14.01 3.25
C VAL A 214 9.28 14.75 4.46
N GLU A 215 10.25 15.65 4.28
CA GLU A 215 10.77 16.47 5.39
C GLU A 215 9.69 17.41 5.97
N GLN A 216 8.83 17.98 5.12
CA GLN A 216 7.70 18.82 5.57
C GLN A 216 6.61 18.01 6.26
N PHE A 217 6.30 16.84 5.71
CA PHE A 217 5.33 15.90 6.27
C PHE A 217 5.75 15.46 7.68
N LYS A 218 7.02 15.12 7.86
CA LYS A 218 7.58 14.75 9.18
C LYS A 218 7.58 15.91 10.17
N ALA A 219 7.73 17.16 9.71
CA ALA A 219 7.76 18.32 10.61
C ALA A 219 6.41 18.65 11.27
N GLN A 220 5.32 17.99 10.86
CA GLN A 220 4.00 18.12 11.48
C GLN A 220 3.81 17.22 12.72
N HIS A 221 4.75 16.30 13.00
CA HIS A 221 4.65 15.24 14.02
C HIS A 221 5.93 15.12 14.85
#